data_AF-J9DKD7-F1
#
_entry.id   AF-J9DKD7-F1
#
_cell.length_a   1.000
_cell.length_b   1.000
_cell.length_c   1.000
_cell.angle_alpha   90.00
_cell.angle_beta   90.00
_cell.angle_gamma   90.00
#
_symmetry.space_group_name_H-M   'P 1'
#
loop_
_entity.id
_entity.type
_entity.pdbx_description
1 polymer ?
#
loop_
_entity_poly.entity_id
_entity_poly.type
_entity_poly.pdbx_seq_one_letter_code
_entity_poly.pdbx_strand_id
1 'polypeptide(L)'
;MTIRVCTLVSQFWIPVRREWAMLHGLIDCSKESLHYVLNSSINNVAVLIVGGAEEALDAHPGSHMLTLSTRKGFIKIAIETGAQLVPMYSFGENELFEQVRNSFKKFT
;
A
#
# COMPACT_ATOMS: atom_id res chain seq x y z
N MET A 1 5.64 -18.86 7.91
CA MET A 1 5.44 -17.78 6.93
C MET A 1 4.32 -16.90 7.44
N THR A 2 4.58 -15.63 7.75
CA THR A 2 3.52 -14.69 8.19
C THR A 2 3.35 -13.60 7.15
N ILE A 3 2.09 -13.36 6.74
CA ILE A 3 1.74 -12.34 5.75
C ILE A 3 1.04 -11.21 6.50
N ARG A 4 1.55 -9.99 6.34
CA ARG A 4 0.99 -8.79 6.96
C ARG A 4 0.67 -7.78 5.89
N VAL A 5 -0.57 -7.30 5.88
CA VAL A 5 -1.01 -6.28 4.93
C VAL A 5 -0.83 -4.91 5.57
N CYS A 6 -0.15 -4.03 4.86
CA CYS A 6 0.11 -2.67 5.30
C CYS A 6 -1.07 -1.76 4.97
N THR A 7 -1.47 -0.92 5.93
CA THR A 7 -2.54 0.06 5.76
C THR A 7 -2.15 1.42 6.36
N LEU A 8 -2.96 2.44 6.11
CA LEU A 8 -2.74 3.78 6.65
C LEU A 8 -2.82 3.77 8.19
N VAL A 9 -1.92 4.52 8.84
CA VAL A 9 -1.87 4.64 10.31
C VAL A 9 -3.21 5.10 10.92
N SER A 10 -4.01 5.86 10.17
CA SER A 10 -5.33 6.31 10.59
C SER A 10 -6.30 5.17 10.94
N GLN A 11 -6.08 3.98 10.37
CA GLN A 11 -6.89 2.80 10.73
C GLN A 11 -6.72 2.40 12.20
N PHE A 12 -5.58 2.72 12.82
CA PHE A 12 -5.24 2.33 14.20
C PHE A 12 -5.59 3.39 15.26
N TRP A 13 -6.18 4.53 14.89
CA TRP A 13 -6.49 5.61 15.84
C TRP A 13 -7.69 5.34 16.75
N ILE A 14 -8.71 4.63 16.25
CA ILE A 14 -9.90 4.30 17.05
C ILE A 14 -9.66 2.95 17.74
N PRO A 15 -9.74 2.84 19.08
CA PRO A 15 -9.38 1.63 19.82
C PRO A 15 -10.04 0.35 19.31
N VAL A 16 -11.36 0.33 19.13
CA VAL A 16 -12.08 -0.86 18.64
C VAL A 16 -11.65 -1.26 17.24
N ARG A 17 -11.50 -0.28 16.33
CA ARG A 17 -11.04 -0.53 14.96
C ARG A 17 -9.58 -1.00 14.93
N ARG A 18 -8.74 -0.48 15.82
CA ARG A 18 -7.35 -0.87 15.99
C ARG A 18 -7.24 -2.35 16.34
N GLU A 19 -7.95 -2.79 17.37
CA GLU A 19 -7.94 -4.20 17.78
C GLU A 19 -8.46 -5.10 16.66
N TRP A 20 -9.52 -4.67 15.96
CA TRP A 20 -10.06 -5.42 14.83
C TRP A 20 -9.06 -5.52 13.67
N ALA A 21 -8.37 -4.42 13.34
CA ALA A 21 -7.33 -4.40 12.31
C ALA A 21 -6.14 -5.31 12.68
N MET A 22 -5.66 -5.22 13.92
CA MET A 22 -4.56 -6.05 14.42
C MET A 22 -4.92 -7.54 14.47
N LEU A 23 -6.18 -7.86 14.82
CA LEU A 23 -6.69 -9.24 14.78
C LEU A 23 -6.63 -9.85 13.38
N HIS A 24 -6.86 -9.05 12.34
CA HIS A 24 -6.74 -9.46 10.94
C HIS A 24 -5.29 -9.42 10.41
N GLY A 25 -4.31 -9.13 11.27
CA GLY A 25 -2.90 -9.08 10.89
C GLY A 25 -2.50 -7.83 10.10
N LEU A 26 -3.32 -6.77 10.15
CA LEU A 26 -2.98 -5.49 9.54
C LEU A 26 -1.88 -4.79 10.34
N ILE A 27 -0.96 -4.15 9.62
CA ILE A 27 0.08 -3.29 10.17
C ILE A 27 0.03 -1.92 9.51
N ASP A 28 0.63 -0.92 10.13
CA ASP A 28 0.80 0.38 9.50
C ASP A 28 1.89 0.35 8.42
N CYS A 29 1.75 1.20 7.40
CA CYS A 29 2.70 1.31 6.30
C CYS A 29 3.91 2.22 6.60
N SER A 30 4.23 2.49 7.88
CA SER A 30 5.40 3.30 8.23
C SER A 30 6.71 2.59 7.91
N LYS A 31 7.78 3.38 7.78
CA LYS A 31 9.12 2.86 7.54
C LYS A 31 9.55 1.96 8.71
N GLU A 32 9.24 2.37 9.93
CA GLU A 32 9.59 1.68 11.17
C GLU A 32 8.91 0.31 11.26
N SER A 33 7.62 0.25 10.94
CA SER A 33 6.84 -0.99 10.94
C SER A 33 7.33 -1.97 9.88
N LEU A 34 7.63 -1.49 8.68
CA LEU A 34 8.21 -2.31 7.62
C LEU A 34 9.59 -2.86 8.00
N HIS A 35 10.49 -2.05 8.55
CA HIS A 35 11.78 -2.54 9.04
C HIS A 35 11.62 -3.57 10.14
N TYR A 36 10.72 -3.32 11.09
CA TYR A 36 10.45 -4.26 12.16
C TYR A 36 10.00 -5.60 11.59
N VAL A 37 8.99 -5.63 10.72
CA VAL A 37 8.43 -6.88 10.19
C VAL A 37 9.45 -7.63 9.33
N LEU A 38 10.20 -6.93 8.47
CA LEU A 38 11.17 -7.56 7.57
C LEU A 38 12.42 -8.06 8.32
N ASN A 39 12.79 -7.46 9.45
CA ASN A 39 13.95 -7.90 10.24
C ASN A 39 13.60 -8.86 11.41
N SER A 40 12.33 -8.93 11.84
CA SER A 40 11.95 -9.65 13.07
C SER A 40 12.05 -11.17 12.96
N SER A 41 11.81 -11.76 11.78
CA SER A 41 11.92 -13.21 11.62
C SER A 41 12.11 -13.64 10.17
N ILE A 42 12.74 -14.81 10.02
CA ILE A 42 12.88 -15.49 8.74
C ILE A 42 11.47 -15.96 8.30
N ASN A 43 11.03 -15.62 7.09
CA ASN A 43 9.71 -15.89 6.48
C ASN A 43 8.56 -14.91 6.80
N ASN A 44 8.83 -13.61 6.86
CA ASN A 44 7.78 -12.58 6.86
C ASN A 44 7.58 -11.97 5.48
N VAL A 45 6.32 -11.68 5.14
CA VAL A 45 5.92 -11.00 3.92
C VAL A 45 5.11 -9.77 4.31
N ALA A 46 5.56 -8.60 3.87
CA ALA A 46 4.81 -7.36 3.97
C ALA A 46 4.16 -7.05 2.61
N VAL A 47 2.83 -6.93 2.60
CA VAL A 47 2.07 -6.56 1.40
C VAL A 47 1.78 -5.08 1.46
N LEU A 48 2.39 -4.31 0.57
CA LEU A 48 2.28 -2.86 0.51
C LEU A 48 1.55 -2.42 -0.77
N ILE A 49 0.46 -1.67 -0.60
CA ILE A 49 -0.25 -1.02 -1.71
C ILE A 49 0.33 0.37 -1.93
N VAL A 50 1.03 0.56 -3.05
CA VAL A 50 1.80 1.79 -3.31
C VAL A 50 0.92 2.96 -3.77
N GLY A 51 -0.14 2.69 -4.54
CA GLY A 51 -1.00 3.72 -5.15
C GLY A 51 -1.78 4.56 -4.13
N GLY A 52 -2.34 3.91 -3.11
CA GLY A 52 -3.07 4.58 -2.02
C GLY A 52 -4.16 5.53 -2.52
N ALA A 53 -4.36 6.64 -1.79
CA ALA A 53 -5.42 7.60 -2.12
C ALA A 53 -5.24 8.33 -3.46
N GLU A 54 -4.00 8.57 -3.88
CA GLU A 54 -3.72 9.34 -5.10
C GLU A 54 -4.12 8.56 -6.36
N GLU A 55 -3.76 7.28 -6.42
CA GLU A 55 -4.14 6.39 -7.51
C GLU A 55 -5.64 6.08 -7.49
N ALA A 56 -6.24 5.94 -6.29
CA ALA A 56 -7.67 5.76 -6.15
C ALA A 56 -8.48 6.97 -6.68
N LEU A 57 -7.96 8.20 -6.55
CA LEU A 57 -8.60 9.40 -7.09
C LEU A 57 -8.51 9.48 -8.62
N ASP A 58 -7.50 8.88 -9.24
CA ASP A 58 -7.31 8.84 -10.69
C ASP A 58 -7.85 7.54 -11.34
N ALA A 59 -8.54 6.70 -10.57
CA ALA A 59 -9.15 5.46 -11.04
C ALA A 59 -10.38 5.74 -11.92
N HIS A 60 -10.13 5.98 -13.20
CA HIS A 60 -11.17 6.20 -14.22
C HIS A 60 -11.25 5.02 -15.19
N PRO A 61 -12.46 4.61 -15.60
CA PRO A 61 -12.64 3.51 -16.55
C PRO A 61 -11.82 3.71 -17.83
N GLY A 62 -11.13 2.66 -18.28
CA GLY A 62 -10.32 2.68 -19.52
C GLY A 62 -8.94 3.33 -19.37
N SER A 63 -8.54 3.68 -18.15
CA SER A 63 -7.20 4.21 -17.87
C SER A 63 -6.63 3.66 -16.57
N HIS A 64 -5.33 3.40 -16.53
CA HIS A 64 -4.61 2.99 -15.33
C HIS A 64 -3.41 3.91 -15.10
N MET A 65 -3.56 4.88 -14.19
CA MET A 65 -2.52 5.86 -13.87
C MET A 65 -1.82 5.49 -12.56
N LEU A 66 -0.65 4.85 -12.65
CA LEU A 66 0.07 4.37 -11.47
C LEU A 66 1.00 5.43 -10.87
N THR A 67 0.96 5.62 -9.55
CA THR A 67 1.82 6.59 -8.85
C THR A 67 3.15 5.95 -8.41
N LEU A 68 3.89 5.35 -9.35
CA LEU A 68 5.14 4.60 -9.03
C LEU A 68 6.42 5.43 -9.20
N SER A 69 6.43 6.38 -10.14
CA SER A 69 7.63 7.14 -10.50
C SER A 69 8.19 7.96 -9.33
N THR A 70 7.31 8.50 -8.49
CA THR A 70 7.63 9.33 -7.33
C THR A 70 7.77 8.52 -6.02
N ARG A 71 7.19 7.32 -5.93
CA ARG A 71 7.10 6.52 -4.69
C ARG A 71 8.11 5.37 -4.65
N LYS A 72 9.38 5.68 -4.44
CA LYS A 72 10.49 4.69 -4.42
C LYS A 72 10.90 4.19 -3.01
N GLY A 73 10.22 4.64 -1.96
CA GLY A 73 10.59 4.33 -0.57
C GLY A 73 10.62 2.84 -0.24
N PHE A 74 9.67 2.07 -0.78
CA PHE A 74 9.60 0.63 -0.56
C PHE A 74 10.80 -0.12 -1.18
N ILE A 75 11.34 0.38 -2.30
CA ILE A 75 12.54 -0.17 -2.94
C ILE A 75 13.75 0.03 -2.03
N LYS A 76 13.88 1.24 -1.46
CA LYS A 76 14.95 1.55 -0.50
C LYS A 76 14.88 0.62 0.71
N ILE A 77 13.69 0.41 1.28
CA ILE A 77 13.50 -0.50 2.42
C ILE A 77 13.87 -1.95 2.05
N ALA A 78 13.49 -2.43 0.86
CA ALA A 78 13.83 -3.77 0.41
C ALA A 78 15.35 -3.97 0.28
N ILE A 79 16.07 -2.97 -0.25
CA ILE A 79 17.54 -2.99 -0.31
C ILE A 79 18.14 -2.98 1.11
N GLU A 80 17.65 -2.12 2.00
CA GLU A 80 18.13 -2.00 3.39
C GLU A 80 17.92 -3.28 4.21
N THR A 81 16.86 -4.04 3.93
CA THR A 81 16.48 -5.25 4.68
C THR A 81 16.86 -6.57 3.99
N GLY A 82 17.31 -6.52 2.73
CA GLY A 82 17.56 -7.71 1.90
C GLY A 82 16.27 -8.44 1.48
N ALA A 83 15.10 -7.82 1.63
CA ALA A 83 13.83 -8.42 1.26
C ALA A 83 13.66 -8.50 -0.27
N GLN A 84 13.05 -9.59 -0.75
CA GLN A 84 12.72 -9.75 -2.16
C GLN A 84 11.47 -8.93 -2.51
N LEU A 85 11.55 -8.12 -3.56
CA LEU A 85 10.40 -7.40 -4.11
C LEU A 85 9.65 -8.30 -5.09
N VAL A 86 8.37 -8.53 -4.81
CA VAL A 86 7.45 -9.24 -5.70
C VAL A 86 6.44 -8.21 -6.24
N PRO A 87 6.57 -7.75 -7.50
CA PRO A 87 5.60 -6.84 -8.08
C PRO A 87 4.29 -7.59 -8.35
N MET A 88 3.18 -6.99 -7.93
CA MET A 88 1.84 -7.47 -8.25
C MET A 88 1.03 -6.32 -8.82
N TYR A 89 0.25 -6.63 -9.86
CA TYR A 89 -0.66 -5.69 -10.50
C TYR A 89 -1.96 -6.41 -10.85
N SER A 90 -3.09 -5.73 -10.65
CA SER A 90 -4.44 -6.25 -10.83
C SER A 90 -5.17 -5.41 -11.87
N PHE A 91 -5.94 -6.07 -12.74
CA PHE A 91 -6.66 -5.44 -13.85
C PHE A 91 -8.16 -5.46 -13.59
N GLY A 92 -8.89 -4.50 -14.16
CA GLY A 92 -10.36 -4.43 -14.06
C GLY A 92 -10.89 -3.67 -12.85
N GLU A 93 -10.03 -3.20 -11.95
CA GLU A 93 -10.45 -2.48 -10.73
C GLU A 93 -11.04 -1.10 -11.04
N ASN A 94 -10.55 -0.42 -12.08
CA ASN A 94 -10.97 0.93 -12.47
C ASN A 94 -12.30 0.93 -13.23
N GLU A 95 -12.72 -0.23 -13.72
CA GLU A 95 -13.93 -0.44 -14.51
C GLU A 95 -15.16 -0.68 -13.63
N LEU A 96 -14.96 -0.89 -12.33
CA LEU A 96 -16.04 -1.20 -11.38
C LEU A 96 -16.89 0.01 -11.00
N PHE A 97 -16.29 1.20 -10.94
CA PHE A 97 -16.95 2.41 -10.43
C PHE A 97 -16.61 3.63 -11.28
N GLU A 98 -17.58 4.52 -11.46
CA GLU A 98 -17.36 5.83 -12.07
C GLU A 98 -16.86 6.83 -11.02
N GLN A 99 -15.59 7.22 -11.13
CA GLN A 99 -14.97 8.21 -10.24
C GLN A 99 -15.27 9.65 -10.68
N VAL A 100 -15.47 10.55 -9.71
CA VAL A 100 -15.68 11.98 -9.97
C VAL A 100 -14.45 12.56 -10.69
N ARG A 101 -14.67 13.38 -11.72
CA ARG A 101 -13.57 14.00 -12.48
C ARG A 101 -12.71 14.89 -11.59
N ASN A 102 -11.39 14.69 -11.64
CA ASN A 102 -10.43 15.54 -10.97
C ASN A 102 -10.24 16.87 -11.73
N SER A 103 -10.93 17.93 -11.30
CA SER A 103 -10.82 19.28 -11.88
C SER A 103 -9.45 19.97 -11.62
N PHE A 104 -8.61 19.40 -10.75
CA PHE A 104 -7.43 20.08 -10.19
C PHE A 104 -6.08 19.50 -10.64
N LYS A 105 -6.03 18.38 -11.36
CA LYS A 105 -4.77 17.80 -11.86
C LYS A 105 -4.54 18.23 -13.31
N LYS A 106 -3.53 19.07 -13.53
CA LYS A 106 -2.96 19.28 -14.88
C LYS A 106 -2.11 18.06 -15.22
N PHE A 107 -2.49 17.36 -16.27
CA PHE A 107 -1.73 16.24 -16.85
C PHE A 107 -0.27 16.70 -17.07
N THR A 108 0.65 16.08 -16.34
CA THR A 108 2.10 16.28 -16.50
C THR A 108 2.73 14.92 -16.74
#